data_AF-A0A957P275-F1
#
_entry.id   AF-A0A957P275-F1
#
_cell.length_a   1.000
_cell.length_b   1.000
_cell.length_c   1.000
_cell.angle_alpha   90.00
_cell.angle_beta   90.00
_cell.angle_gamma   90.00
#
_symmetry.space_group_name_H-M   'P 1'
#
loop_
_entity.id
_entity.type
_entity.pdbx_description
1 polymer ?
#
loop_
_entity_poly.entity_id
_entity_poly.type
_entity_poly.pdbx_seq_one_letter_code
_entity_poly.pdbx_strand_id
1 'polypeptide(L)'
;VYVHAIGLYYYFSGDDSVLPALERATDFHIRYTYPDGRLVETIDGRVKYHDRVNVHGWSAFSLFPQGRRYVNFLFDHWLADRRAHPLPHLTYNQTTGGPKIASGEYGLSARLAPLLQHYDGPNGQTDEESIPQEQPVYRIHDPEHAILHRKDGWFVCLSGVVTPVVESRWGQDRQSYLSIWHEETGLLVGGGNAKDQPQLSTFAVGAGETLRYIPTTAHLATEADKDQVTLGYDTTTCTVEVSIENAQQILITFSGPAESTSALGQLPLKVNPGTPLQSATGASYPTEQTKLDLDADTVGGWLQHGRWRIHMPPESRLLWPVAPFNPYAADGAGPLEEAAAVLVAPLGAAPVTVTLEIVAA
;
A
#
# COMPACT_ATOMS: atom_id res chain seq x y z
N VAL A 1 -12.37 12.01 3.92
CA VAL A 1 -13.31 13.15 3.80
C VAL A 1 -14.44 13.07 4.82
N TYR A 2 -15.24 12.00 4.86
CA TYR A 2 -16.39 11.89 5.78
C TYR A 2 -16.02 12.01 7.26
N VAL A 3 -14.99 11.29 7.71
CA VAL A 3 -14.50 11.36 9.10
C VAL A 3 -14.16 12.80 9.51
N HIS A 4 -13.50 13.54 8.62
CA HIS A 4 -13.18 14.95 8.85
C HIS A 4 -14.46 15.80 9.03
N ALA A 5 -15.44 15.61 8.14
CA ALA A 5 -16.70 16.35 8.19
C ALA A 5 -17.51 16.05 9.46
N ILE A 6 -17.55 14.79 9.90
CA ILE A 6 -18.24 14.39 11.14
C ILE A 6 -17.49 14.94 12.37
N GLY A 7 -16.16 14.97 12.36
CA GLY A 7 -15.38 15.63 13.41
C GLY A 7 -15.65 17.13 13.52
N LEU A 8 -15.79 17.82 12.38
CA LEU A 8 -16.20 19.23 12.37
C LEU A 8 -17.65 19.41 12.83
N TYR A 9 -18.55 18.51 12.43
CA TYR A 9 -19.92 18.52 12.92
C TYR A 9 -19.94 18.44 14.45
N TYR A 10 -19.23 17.46 15.04
CA TYR A 10 -19.11 17.34 16.49
C TYR A 10 -18.59 18.63 17.13
N TYR A 11 -17.51 19.20 16.59
CA TYR A 11 -16.93 20.44 17.10
C TYR A 11 -17.95 21.59 17.17
N PHE A 12 -18.82 21.74 16.17
CA PHE A 12 -19.81 22.82 16.14
C PHE A 12 -21.11 22.50 16.86
N SER A 13 -21.51 21.23 16.97
CA SER A 13 -22.80 20.85 17.54
C SER A 13 -22.74 20.37 18.99
N GLY A 14 -21.60 19.81 19.42
CA GLY A 14 -21.49 19.08 20.69
C GLY A 14 -22.32 17.79 20.72
N ASP A 15 -22.70 17.24 19.57
CA ASP A 15 -23.53 16.04 19.48
C ASP A 15 -22.71 14.77 19.75
N ASP A 16 -22.70 14.32 21.00
CA ASP A 16 -21.97 13.14 21.44
C ASP A 16 -22.40 11.83 20.74
N SER A 17 -23.54 11.79 20.04
CA SER A 17 -23.99 10.58 19.33
C SER A 17 -23.04 10.13 18.22
N VAL A 18 -22.18 11.02 17.73
CA VAL A 18 -21.19 10.69 16.68
C VAL A 18 -19.86 10.18 17.23
N LEU A 19 -19.58 10.37 18.53
CA LEU A 19 -18.30 10.01 19.14
C LEU A 19 -17.94 8.53 18.95
N PRO A 20 -18.85 7.55 19.14
CA PRO A 20 -18.50 6.14 18.94
C PRO A 20 -18.06 5.83 17.49
N ALA A 21 -18.61 6.54 16.50
CA ALA A 21 -18.21 6.35 15.11
C ALA A 21 -16.84 7.00 14.81
N LEU A 22 -16.57 8.17 15.42
CA LEU A 22 -15.28 8.86 15.29
C LEU A 22 -14.15 8.11 16.00
N GLU A 23 -14.43 7.47 17.14
CA GLU A 23 -13.47 6.65 17.87
C GLU A 23 -13.03 5.45 17.02
N ARG A 24 -13.99 4.66 16.52
CA ARG A 24 -13.69 3.53 15.60
C ARG A 24 -12.93 3.98 14.35
N ALA A 25 -13.29 5.14 13.81
CA ALA A 25 -12.57 5.69 12.66
C ALA A 25 -11.13 6.10 13.03
N THR A 26 -10.91 6.63 14.23
CA THR A 26 -9.58 6.98 14.74
C THR A 26 -8.73 5.73 14.90
N ASP A 27 -9.25 4.72 15.58
CA ASP A 27 -8.58 3.42 15.77
C ASP A 27 -8.21 2.77 14.44
N PHE A 28 -9.13 2.79 13.47
CA PHE A 28 -8.88 2.26 12.13
C PHE A 28 -7.70 2.98 11.46
N HIS A 29 -7.68 4.32 11.46
CA HIS A 29 -6.60 5.05 10.80
C HIS A 29 -5.26 4.93 11.56
N ILE A 30 -5.29 4.82 12.89
CA ILE A 30 -4.09 4.50 13.67
C ILE A 30 -3.57 3.11 13.28
N ARG A 31 -4.42 2.09 13.10
CA ARG A 31 -3.96 0.75 12.72
C ARG A 31 -3.39 0.70 11.31
N TYR A 32 -4.06 1.33 10.35
CA TYR A 32 -3.76 1.22 8.92
C TYR A 32 -2.93 2.39 8.38
N THR A 33 -1.86 2.73 9.09
CA THR A 33 -0.89 3.77 8.72
C THR A 33 0.53 3.25 8.89
N TYR A 34 1.34 3.39 7.84
CA TYR A 34 2.76 3.06 7.85
C TYR A 34 3.53 3.92 8.87
N PRO A 35 4.72 3.49 9.30
CA PRO A 35 5.54 4.25 10.25
C PRO A 35 6.00 5.64 9.77
N ASP A 36 5.79 5.99 8.49
CA ASP A 36 6.05 7.33 7.92
C ASP A 36 4.79 8.21 7.76
N GLY A 37 3.64 7.77 8.27
CA GLY A 37 2.38 8.52 8.22
C GLY A 37 1.57 8.37 6.93
N ARG A 38 2.01 7.55 5.98
CA ARG A 38 1.23 7.22 4.78
C ARG A 38 0.24 6.11 5.08
N LEU A 39 -0.90 6.11 4.38
CA LEU A 39 -1.96 5.14 4.62
C LEU A 39 -1.62 3.78 3.98
N VAL A 40 -1.97 2.71 4.69
CA VAL A 40 -1.87 1.34 4.18
C VAL A 40 -2.98 1.11 3.16
N GLU A 41 -2.59 0.87 1.93
CA GLU A 41 -3.47 0.79 0.78
C GLU A 41 -4.05 -0.61 0.52
N THR A 42 -3.41 -1.67 1.05
CA THR A 42 -3.78 -3.08 0.80
C THR A 42 -5.23 -3.38 1.18
N ILE A 43 -5.71 -2.74 2.24
CA ILE A 43 -7.06 -2.88 2.79
C ILE A 43 -8.08 -1.93 2.16
N ASP A 44 -7.64 -0.95 1.36
CA ASP A 44 -8.50 0.06 0.72
C ASP A 44 -9.04 -0.47 -0.63
N GLY A 45 -10.36 -0.36 -0.82
CA GLY A 45 -11.05 -0.78 -2.05
C GLY A 45 -11.36 0.37 -3.01
N ARG A 46 -10.81 1.56 -2.78
CA ARG A 46 -11.14 2.80 -3.49
C ARG A 46 -9.92 3.60 -3.88
N VAL A 47 -8.94 3.71 -2.99
CA VAL A 47 -7.79 4.60 -3.17
C VAL A 47 -6.50 3.78 -3.21
N LYS A 48 -5.60 4.15 -4.12
CA LYS A 48 -4.26 3.56 -4.22
C LYS A 48 -3.34 4.13 -3.16
N TYR A 49 -2.14 3.59 -3.09
CA TYR A 49 -1.07 4.23 -2.36
C TYR A 49 -0.86 5.66 -2.86
N HIS A 50 -0.71 6.57 -1.91
CA HIS A 50 -0.28 7.93 -2.16
C HIS A 50 0.95 8.21 -1.32
N ASP A 51 2.01 8.67 -1.99
CA ASP A 51 3.28 9.02 -1.38
C ASP A 51 3.21 10.39 -0.66
N ARG A 52 2.26 10.52 0.26
CA ARG A 52 2.02 11.74 1.04
C ARG A 52 1.22 11.44 2.30
N VAL A 53 1.49 12.20 3.35
CA VAL A 53 0.66 12.17 4.57
C VAL A 53 -0.77 12.68 4.28
N ASN A 54 -1.77 11.92 4.72
CA ASN A 54 -3.17 12.31 4.58
C ASN A 54 -3.59 13.28 5.68
N VAL A 55 -3.90 14.53 5.31
CA VAL A 55 -4.37 15.58 6.22
C VAL A 55 -5.88 15.57 6.50
N HIS A 56 -6.62 14.59 5.96
CA HIS A 56 -8.06 14.46 6.24
C HIS A 56 -8.29 13.68 7.53
N GLY A 57 -9.31 14.09 8.29
CA GLY A 57 -9.76 13.37 9.49
C GLY A 57 -9.15 13.88 10.78
N TRP A 58 -8.11 14.72 10.72
CA TRP A 58 -7.36 15.15 11.91
C TRP A 58 -8.23 15.87 12.96
N SER A 59 -9.23 16.65 12.53
CA SER A 59 -10.23 17.26 13.42
C SER A 59 -11.03 16.24 14.23
N ALA A 60 -11.30 15.06 13.67
CA ALA A 60 -11.97 13.98 14.38
C ALA A 60 -11.01 13.17 15.25
N PHE A 61 -9.82 12.86 14.74
CA PHE A 61 -8.84 12.05 15.48
C PHE A 61 -8.41 12.76 16.77
N SER A 62 -8.24 14.08 16.73
CA SER A 62 -7.79 14.88 17.88
C SER A 62 -8.80 14.92 19.05
N LEU A 63 -9.99 14.36 18.88
CA LEU A 63 -10.97 14.23 19.97
C LEU A 63 -10.58 13.19 21.02
N PHE A 64 -9.69 12.25 20.68
CA PHE A 64 -9.30 11.14 21.53
C PHE A 64 -7.81 11.24 21.92
N PRO A 65 -7.39 10.79 23.12
CA PRO A 65 -5.99 10.89 23.55
C PRO A 65 -5.00 10.23 22.60
N GLN A 66 -5.29 9.00 22.16
CA GLN A 66 -4.45 8.29 21.19
C GLN A 66 -4.47 8.97 19.81
N GLY A 67 -5.62 9.52 19.42
CA GLY A 67 -5.78 10.24 18.16
C GLY A 67 -5.05 11.60 18.14
N ARG A 68 -4.89 12.28 19.28
CA ARG A 68 -4.02 13.48 19.39
C ARG A 68 -2.56 13.13 19.12
N ARG A 69 -2.05 12.06 19.73
CA ARG A 69 -0.69 11.56 19.45
C ARG A 69 -0.52 11.23 17.98
N TYR A 70 -1.49 10.51 17.42
CA TYR A 70 -1.51 10.17 16.00
C TYR A 70 -1.45 11.40 15.09
N VAL A 71 -2.25 12.43 15.37
CA VAL A 71 -2.23 13.66 14.56
C VAL A 71 -0.91 14.40 14.67
N ASN A 72 -0.30 14.47 15.86
CA ASN A 72 1.04 15.06 16.01
C ASN A 72 2.11 14.29 15.23
N PHE A 73 2.07 12.96 15.29
CA PHE A 73 2.91 12.09 14.46
C PHE A 73 2.72 12.38 12.95
N LEU A 74 1.48 12.49 12.47
CA LEU A 74 1.20 12.83 11.07
C LEU A 74 1.67 14.24 10.72
N PHE A 75 1.49 15.20 11.63
CA PHE A 75 1.88 16.59 11.41
C PHE A 75 3.39 16.73 11.23
N ASP A 76 4.20 16.02 12.04
CA ASP A 76 5.66 16.02 11.92
C ASP A 76 6.12 15.48 10.55
N HIS A 77 5.53 14.36 10.09
CA HIS A 77 5.83 13.79 8.77
C HIS A 77 5.36 14.70 7.62
N TRP A 78 4.17 15.29 7.75
CA TRP A 78 3.66 16.24 6.77
C TRP A 78 4.54 17.50 6.67
N LEU A 79 5.06 18.00 7.80
CA LEU A 79 6.00 19.10 7.82
C LEU A 79 7.34 18.72 7.17
N ALA A 80 7.81 17.49 7.36
CA ALA A 80 9.02 16.99 6.69
C ALA A 80 8.82 16.93 5.16
N ASP A 81 7.72 16.33 4.69
CA ASP A 81 7.33 16.29 3.27
C ASP A 81 7.30 17.71 2.67
N ARG A 82 6.68 18.66 3.37
CA ARG A 82 6.61 20.06 2.93
C ARG A 82 7.97 20.76 2.89
N ARG A 83 8.87 20.46 3.82
CA ARG A 83 10.24 21.04 3.80
C ARG A 83 11.06 20.52 2.62
N ALA A 84 10.87 19.25 2.26
CA ALA A 84 11.48 18.66 1.06
C ALA A 84 10.90 19.23 -0.24
N HIS A 85 9.64 19.70 -0.22
CA HIS A 85 8.92 20.24 -1.37
C HIS A 85 8.44 21.68 -1.11
N PRO A 86 9.32 22.69 -1.21
CA PRO A 86 9.01 24.07 -0.82
C PRO A 86 7.96 24.75 -1.71
N LEU A 87 7.72 24.22 -2.91
CA LEU A 87 6.66 24.67 -3.82
C LEU A 87 5.50 23.66 -3.83
N PRO A 88 4.24 24.11 -3.87
CA PRO A 88 3.12 23.20 -3.97
C PRO A 88 3.17 22.45 -5.30
N HIS A 89 2.96 21.14 -5.24
CA HIS A 89 2.82 20.33 -6.45
C HIS A 89 1.36 20.35 -6.89
N LEU A 90 1.10 20.82 -8.10
CA LEU A 90 -0.25 20.93 -8.65
C LEU A 90 -0.45 19.91 -9.76
N THR A 91 -1.46 19.06 -9.59
CA THR A 91 -1.88 18.07 -10.58
C THR A 91 -3.11 18.57 -11.29
N TYR A 92 -3.18 18.40 -12.62
CA TYR A 92 -4.29 18.86 -13.45
C TYR A 92 -4.97 17.68 -14.13
N ASN A 93 -6.30 17.64 -14.06
CA ASN A 93 -7.11 16.75 -14.88
C ASN A 93 -7.41 17.44 -16.21
N GLN A 94 -7.09 16.77 -17.30
CA GLN A 94 -7.55 17.18 -18.63
C GLN A 94 -9.05 16.88 -18.74
N THR A 95 -9.85 17.93 -19.00
CA THR A 95 -11.28 17.80 -19.27
C THR A 95 -11.58 18.36 -20.65
N THR A 96 -12.77 18.10 -21.19
CA THR A 96 -13.22 18.66 -22.48
C THR A 96 -13.16 20.20 -22.50
N GLY A 97 -13.20 20.86 -21.33
CA GLY A 97 -13.09 22.31 -21.18
C GLY A 97 -11.68 22.83 -20.87
N GLY A 98 -10.64 21.99 -21.02
CA GLY A 98 -9.26 22.32 -20.68
C GLY A 98 -8.80 21.76 -19.33
N PRO A 99 -7.55 22.05 -18.92
CA PRO A 99 -6.98 21.56 -17.66
C PRO A 99 -7.67 22.20 -16.45
N LYS A 100 -8.11 21.36 -15.51
CA LYS A 100 -8.62 21.80 -14.20
C LYS A 100 -7.69 21.28 -13.12
N ILE A 101 -7.40 22.10 -12.11
CA ILE A 101 -6.63 21.64 -10.94
C ILE A 101 -7.40 20.48 -10.31
N ALA A 102 -6.77 19.32 -10.29
CA ALA A 102 -7.26 18.11 -9.67
C ALA A 102 -6.88 18.05 -8.19
N SER A 103 -5.63 18.45 -7.89
CA SER A 103 -5.06 18.41 -6.56
C SER A 103 -3.92 19.41 -6.40
N GLY A 104 -3.73 19.85 -5.15
CA GLY A 104 -2.54 20.57 -4.72
C GLY A 104 -1.94 19.89 -3.50
N GLU A 105 -0.65 19.60 -3.56
CA GLU A 105 0.13 18.89 -2.55
C GLU A 105 1.20 19.81 -1.97
N TYR A 106 1.70 19.49 -0.77
CA TYR A 106 2.73 20.23 -0.03
C TYR A 106 2.41 21.72 0.30
N GLY A 107 1.29 22.26 -0.20
CA GLY A 107 0.74 23.56 0.14
C GLY A 107 0.11 23.63 1.53
N LEU A 108 -0.23 24.85 1.99
CA LEU A 108 -0.99 25.00 3.24
C LEU A 108 -2.41 24.45 3.02
N SER A 109 -2.87 23.61 3.94
CA SER A 109 -4.20 22.99 3.85
C SER A 109 -5.15 23.66 4.82
N ALA A 110 -6.25 24.21 4.33
CA ALA A 110 -7.32 24.77 5.17
C ALA A 110 -7.93 23.72 6.13
N ARG A 111 -7.74 22.43 5.84
CA ARG A 111 -8.18 21.31 6.69
C ARG A 111 -7.44 21.26 8.03
N LEU A 112 -6.32 21.98 8.17
CA LEU A 112 -5.55 22.08 9.41
C LEU A 112 -6.03 23.19 10.33
N ALA A 113 -6.79 24.18 9.84
CA ALA A 113 -7.25 25.31 10.65
C ALA A 113 -8.06 24.89 11.90
N PRO A 114 -8.97 23.89 11.82
CA PRO A 114 -9.70 23.40 13.00
C PRO A 114 -8.78 22.78 14.06
N LEU A 115 -7.65 22.20 13.65
CA LEU A 115 -6.67 21.63 14.58
C LEU A 115 -6.02 22.73 15.43
N LEU A 116 -5.60 23.82 14.77
CA LEU A 116 -5.01 24.97 15.46
C LEU A 116 -6.00 25.59 16.45
N GLN A 117 -7.28 25.69 16.06
CA GLN A 117 -8.34 26.16 16.96
C GLN A 117 -8.58 25.22 18.16
N HIS A 118 -8.42 23.91 17.96
CA HIS A 118 -8.56 22.93 19.04
C HIS A 118 -7.43 23.05 20.06
N TYR A 119 -6.17 23.20 19.63
CA TYR A 119 -5.02 23.30 20.53
C TYR A 119 -4.76 24.70 21.10
N ASP A 120 -5.01 25.78 20.35
CA ASP A 120 -4.85 27.16 20.83
C ASP A 120 -6.10 27.70 21.57
N GLY A 121 -7.21 26.95 21.55
CA GLY A 121 -8.47 27.33 22.16
C GLY A 121 -8.50 27.17 23.70
N PRO A 122 -9.54 27.73 24.38
CA PRO A 122 -9.68 27.64 25.84
C PRO A 122 -9.76 26.20 26.41
N ASN A 123 -10.01 25.22 25.53
CA ASN A 123 -10.20 23.81 25.87
C ASN A 123 -9.04 22.92 25.36
N GLY A 124 -7.85 23.50 25.07
CA GLY A 124 -6.72 22.76 24.54
C GLY A 124 -6.41 21.49 25.33
N GLN A 125 -6.69 20.33 24.74
CA GLN A 125 -6.41 19.02 25.33
C GLN A 125 -4.99 18.61 24.97
N THR A 126 -4.22 18.22 25.98
CA THR A 126 -2.80 17.84 25.83
C THR A 126 -2.52 16.42 26.29
N ASP A 127 -3.54 15.69 26.74
CA ASP A 127 -3.42 14.29 27.09
C ASP A 127 -3.27 13.46 25.81
N GLU A 128 -2.12 12.80 25.68
CA GLU A 128 -1.78 11.93 24.57
C GLU A 128 -1.59 10.50 25.07
N GLU A 129 -2.04 9.53 24.28
CA GLU A 129 -1.75 8.12 24.48
C GLU A 129 -0.89 7.57 23.34
N SER A 130 -0.03 6.60 23.63
CA SER A 130 0.92 6.05 22.67
C SER A 130 0.24 5.39 21.47
N ILE A 131 0.85 5.53 20.29
CA ILE A 131 0.41 4.86 19.05
C ILE A 131 1.36 3.72 18.64
N PRO A 132 0.90 2.71 17.89
CA PRO A 132 1.76 1.61 17.44
C PRO A 132 2.97 2.05 16.60
N GLN A 133 2.84 3.11 15.81
CA GLN A 133 3.90 3.62 14.91
C GLN A 133 5.17 4.06 15.64
N GLU A 134 5.13 4.25 16.95
CA GLU A 134 6.29 4.65 17.75
C GLU A 134 7.02 3.45 18.34
N GLN A 135 6.41 2.27 18.29
CA GLN A 135 7.05 1.03 18.70
C GLN A 135 7.95 0.53 17.57
N PRO A 136 9.21 0.14 17.87
CA PRO A 136 10.12 -0.42 16.86
C PRO A 136 9.65 -1.80 16.38
N VAL A 137 8.88 -2.51 17.21
CA VAL A 137 8.33 -3.84 16.92
C VAL A 137 6.88 -3.88 17.39
N TYR A 138 5.96 -4.31 16.53
CA TYR A 138 4.60 -4.63 16.91
C TYR A 138 3.95 -5.57 15.90
N ARG A 139 2.95 -6.32 16.35
CA ARG A 139 2.11 -7.15 15.48
C ARG A 139 0.66 -7.01 15.89
N ILE A 140 -0.18 -6.61 14.94
CA ILE A 140 -1.63 -6.51 15.12
C ILE A 140 -2.25 -7.57 14.23
N HIS A 141 -2.91 -8.54 14.84
CA HIS A 141 -3.73 -9.52 14.13
C HIS A 141 -5.20 -9.11 14.29
N ASP A 142 -5.79 -8.62 13.20
CA ASP A 142 -7.21 -8.33 13.05
C ASP A 142 -7.83 -9.46 12.20
N PRO A 143 -8.36 -10.53 12.83
CA PRO A 143 -8.62 -11.81 12.16
C PRO A 143 -9.55 -11.72 10.93
N GLU A 144 -10.40 -10.70 10.88
CA GLU A 144 -11.35 -10.51 9.78
C GLU A 144 -10.81 -9.57 8.68
N HIS A 145 -9.73 -8.83 8.94
CA HIS A 145 -9.30 -7.74 8.07
C HIS A 145 -7.85 -7.83 7.62
N ALA A 146 -6.90 -7.99 8.55
CA ALA A 146 -5.49 -7.95 8.22
C ALA A 146 -4.56 -8.45 9.34
N ILE A 147 -3.34 -8.79 8.94
CA ILE A 147 -2.19 -8.81 9.84
C ILE A 147 -1.27 -7.64 9.49
N LEU A 148 -0.86 -6.88 10.50
CA LEU A 148 0.11 -5.79 10.41
C LEU A 148 1.30 -6.18 11.28
N HIS A 149 2.52 -6.19 10.72
CA HIS A 149 3.71 -6.60 11.46
C HIS A 149 4.86 -5.64 11.16
N ARG A 150 5.36 -4.97 12.20
CA ARG A 150 6.59 -4.19 12.16
C ARG A 150 7.68 -4.89 12.95
N LYS A 151 8.85 -5.07 12.33
CA LYS A 151 10.06 -5.63 12.96
C LYS A 151 11.26 -5.25 12.11
N ASP A 152 12.38 -4.91 12.76
CA ASP A 152 13.66 -4.66 12.10
C ASP A 152 13.59 -3.67 10.92
N GLY A 153 12.88 -2.55 11.09
CA GLY A 153 12.71 -1.52 10.03
C GLY A 153 11.69 -1.88 8.95
N TRP A 154 11.29 -3.15 8.83
CA TRP A 154 10.22 -3.61 7.95
C TRP A 154 8.85 -3.39 8.55
N PHE A 155 7.89 -3.12 7.67
CA PHE A 155 6.46 -3.18 7.96
C PHE A 155 5.76 -4.01 6.87
N VAL A 156 4.94 -4.97 7.29
CA VAL A 156 4.18 -5.87 6.43
C VAL A 156 2.69 -5.71 6.73
N CYS A 157 1.87 -5.65 5.67
CA CYS A 157 0.43 -5.81 5.75
C CYS A 157 -0.02 -6.98 4.89
N LEU A 158 -0.67 -7.97 5.51
CA LEU A 158 -1.42 -9.01 4.80
C LEU A 158 -2.91 -8.73 4.97
N SER A 159 -3.65 -8.61 3.88
CA SER A 159 -5.11 -8.43 3.95
C SER A 159 -5.83 -9.78 4.01
N GLY A 160 -6.93 -9.85 4.77
CA GLY A 160 -7.91 -10.94 4.72
C GLY A 160 -9.24 -10.52 4.09
N VAL A 161 -9.33 -9.29 3.56
CA VAL A 161 -10.60 -8.73 3.07
C VAL A 161 -10.91 -9.30 1.68
N VAL A 162 -11.97 -10.08 1.58
CA VAL A 162 -12.47 -10.63 0.31
C VAL A 162 -13.80 -9.97 -0.04
N THR A 163 -13.87 -9.40 -1.25
CA THR A 163 -15.12 -8.87 -1.79
C THR A 163 -15.24 -9.21 -3.27
N PRO A 164 -16.47 -9.39 -3.80
CA PRO A 164 -16.69 -9.48 -5.24
C PRO A 164 -16.13 -8.27 -6.00
N VAL A 165 -15.94 -8.43 -7.31
CA VAL A 165 -15.59 -7.33 -8.21
C VAL A 165 -16.58 -6.18 -8.08
N VAL A 166 -16.08 -4.95 -8.18
CA VAL A 166 -16.93 -3.76 -8.05
C VAL A 166 -17.42 -3.32 -9.42
N GLU A 167 -18.73 -3.33 -9.66
CA GLU A 167 -19.30 -2.93 -10.96
C GLU A 167 -19.09 -1.44 -11.28
N SER A 168 -19.07 -0.60 -10.24
CA SER A 168 -18.85 0.84 -10.39
C SER A 168 -17.41 1.16 -10.78
N ARG A 169 -17.23 2.06 -11.75
CA ARG A 169 -15.90 2.59 -12.10
C ARG A 169 -15.18 3.27 -10.93
N TRP A 170 -15.89 3.60 -9.85
CA TRP A 170 -15.32 4.28 -8.67
C TRP A 170 -14.80 3.32 -7.59
N GLY A 171 -14.98 2.02 -7.76
CA GLY A 171 -14.38 1.00 -6.90
C GLY A 171 -13.23 0.30 -7.62
N GLN A 172 -12.35 -0.30 -6.82
CA GLN A 172 -11.28 -1.18 -7.28
C GLN A 172 -11.60 -2.61 -6.87
N ASP A 173 -11.08 -3.57 -7.62
CA ASP A 173 -11.24 -4.98 -7.28
C ASP A 173 -10.18 -5.33 -6.22
N ARG A 174 -10.61 -5.87 -5.07
CA ARG A 174 -9.71 -6.26 -3.99
C ARG A 174 -8.94 -7.52 -4.38
N GLN A 175 -7.74 -7.30 -4.92
CA GLN A 175 -6.94 -8.31 -5.59
C GLN A 175 -5.49 -8.35 -5.08
N SER A 176 -5.03 -7.31 -4.40
CA SER A 176 -3.72 -7.24 -3.77
C SER A 176 -3.83 -7.50 -2.27
N TYR A 177 -3.12 -8.51 -1.79
CA TYR A 177 -3.23 -9.05 -0.44
C TYR A 177 -1.95 -8.89 0.39
N LEU A 178 -0.92 -8.25 -0.18
CA LEU A 178 0.37 -8.02 0.46
C LEU A 178 0.87 -6.61 0.15
N SER A 179 1.26 -5.88 1.20
CA SER A 179 2.14 -4.72 1.07
C SER A 179 3.33 -4.83 2.02
N ILE A 180 4.50 -4.35 1.55
CA ILE A 180 5.75 -4.34 2.30
C ILE A 180 6.37 -2.95 2.18
N TRP A 181 6.72 -2.38 3.32
CA TRP A 181 7.35 -1.08 3.50
C TRP A 181 8.63 -1.23 4.32
N HIS A 182 9.61 -0.37 4.09
CA HIS A 182 10.84 -0.29 4.90
C HIS A 182 11.22 1.16 5.19
N GLU A 183 11.80 1.42 6.36
CA GLU A 183 12.13 2.78 6.83
C GLU A 183 13.10 3.56 5.95
N GLU A 184 13.97 2.87 5.22
CA GLU A 184 14.94 3.52 4.33
C GLU A 184 14.37 3.85 2.93
N THR A 185 13.27 3.21 2.53
CA THR A 185 12.81 3.24 1.13
C THR A 185 11.35 3.63 0.95
N GLY A 186 10.55 3.59 2.02
CA GLY A 186 9.10 3.69 1.91
C GLY A 186 8.50 2.35 1.44
N LEU A 187 7.39 2.43 0.70
CA LEU A 187 6.72 1.27 0.13
C LEU A 187 7.61 0.57 -0.92
N LEU A 188 7.75 -0.76 -0.83
CA LEU A 188 8.44 -1.59 -1.82
C LEU A 188 7.47 -2.48 -2.60
N VAL A 189 6.56 -3.15 -1.91
CA VAL A 189 5.57 -4.07 -2.49
C VAL A 189 4.17 -3.54 -2.22
N GLY A 190 3.29 -3.61 -3.21
CA GLY A 190 1.91 -3.16 -3.10
C GLY A 190 1.61 -2.00 -4.04
N GLY A 191 0.97 -0.95 -3.54
CA GLY A 191 0.48 0.17 -4.35
C GLY A 191 -1.03 0.17 -4.54
N GLY A 192 -1.70 -0.81 -3.94
CA GLY A 192 -3.14 -0.88 -3.80
C GLY A 192 -3.83 -1.64 -4.91
N ASN A 193 -5.14 -1.69 -4.80
CA ASN A 193 -6.00 -2.44 -5.69
C ASN A 193 -6.13 -1.78 -7.06
N ALA A 194 -6.68 -2.52 -8.01
CA ALA A 194 -6.89 -2.05 -9.37
C ALA A 194 -8.18 -2.62 -9.93
N LYS A 195 -8.66 -2.08 -11.04
CA LYS A 195 -9.91 -2.53 -11.64
C LYS A 195 -9.63 -3.31 -12.92
N ASP A 196 -10.17 -4.52 -13.04
CA ASP A 196 -10.08 -5.37 -14.23
C ASP A 196 -8.63 -5.58 -14.71
N GLN A 197 -7.69 -5.70 -13.76
CA GLN A 197 -6.25 -5.84 -14.04
C GLN A 197 -5.63 -7.02 -13.29
N PRO A 198 -5.87 -8.27 -13.74
CA PRO A 198 -5.34 -9.49 -13.11
C PRO A 198 -3.82 -9.48 -12.91
N GLN A 199 -3.07 -8.74 -13.72
CA GLN A 199 -1.62 -8.60 -13.59
C GLN A 199 -1.18 -7.86 -12.31
N LEU A 200 -2.09 -7.17 -11.62
CA LEU A 200 -1.82 -6.47 -10.36
C LEU A 200 -2.39 -7.23 -9.14
N SER A 201 -2.88 -8.46 -9.30
CA SER A 201 -3.35 -9.29 -8.19
C SER A 201 -2.18 -10.00 -7.51
N THR A 202 -2.37 -10.53 -6.29
CA THR A 202 -1.36 -11.38 -5.64
C THR A 202 -1.26 -12.76 -6.29
N PHE A 203 -2.39 -13.33 -6.73
CA PHE A 203 -2.42 -14.55 -7.55
C PHE A 203 -3.34 -14.42 -8.74
N ALA A 204 -2.96 -15.09 -9.82
CA ALA A 204 -3.79 -15.33 -10.99
C ALA A 204 -3.85 -16.84 -11.25
N VAL A 205 -5.03 -17.43 -11.11
CA VAL A 205 -5.28 -18.87 -11.18
C VAL A 205 -6.11 -19.19 -12.43
N GLY A 206 -5.69 -20.18 -13.21
CA GLY A 206 -6.29 -20.51 -14.51
C GLY A 206 -5.74 -19.67 -15.67
N ALA A 207 -6.40 -19.74 -16.82
CA ALA A 207 -6.03 -19.00 -18.02
C ALA A 207 -7.26 -18.75 -18.92
N GLY A 208 -7.23 -17.67 -19.71
CA GLY A 208 -8.34 -17.32 -20.60
C GLY A 208 -9.65 -17.16 -19.83
N GLU A 209 -10.69 -17.89 -20.23
CA GLU A 209 -12.02 -17.84 -19.60
C GLU A 209 -12.07 -18.44 -18.17
N THR A 210 -11.09 -19.27 -17.80
CA THR A 210 -10.99 -19.85 -16.45
C THR A 210 -10.16 -19.01 -15.50
N LEU A 211 -9.63 -17.88 -15.95
CA LEU A 211 -8.82 -16.98 -15.11
C LEU A 211 -9.63 -16.48 -13.91
N ARG A 212 -9.03 -16.57 -12.74
CA ARG A 212 -9.51 -16.06 -11.45
C ARG A 212 -8.38 -15.26 -10.82
N TYR A 213 -8.65 -14.01 -10.46
CA TYR A 213 -7.70 -13.13 -9.77
C TYR A 213 -8.30 -12.49 -8.51
N ILE A 214 -9.60 -12.66 -8.31
CA ILE A 214 -10.32 -12.31 -7.08
C ILE A 214 -10.61 -13.60 -6.32
N PRO A 215 -10.11 -13.75 -5.09
CA PRO A 215 -10.40 -14.93 -4.29
C PRO A 215 -11.83 -14.89 -3.75
N THR A 216 -12.33 -16.04 -3.31
CA THR A 216 -13.66 -16.20 -2.67
C THR A 216 -13.54 -16.38 -1.16
N THR A 217 -12.36 -16.75 -0.66
CA THR A 217 -12.06 -16.89 0.76
C THR A 217 -10.65 -16.41 1.06
N ALA A 218 -10.44 -15.94 2.28
CA ALA A 218 -9.12 -15.63 2.82
C ALA A 218 -9.02 -16.14 4.26
N HIS A 219 -7.86 -16.67 4.63
CA HIS A 219 -7.54 -17.08 5.98
C HIS A 219 -6.17 -16.52 6.38
N LEU A 220 -6.16 -15.69 7.41
CA LEU A 220 -4.95 -15.12 8.00
C LEU A 220 -4.39 -16.07 9.05
N ALA A 221 -3.08 -16.28 9.04
CA ALA A 221 -2.40 -17.05 10.08
C ALA A 221 -1.05 -16.41 10.44
N THR A 222 -0.66 -16.65 11.69
CA THR A 222 0.50 -16.06 12.34
C THR A 222 1.18 -17.16 13.13
N GLU A 223 2.44 -17.46 12.82
CA GLU A 223 3.26 -18.44 13.54
C GLU A 223 4.67 -17.89 13.77
N ALA A 224 5.10 -17.74 15.03
CA ALA A 224 6.42 -17.21 15.40
C ALA A 224 6.78 -15.92 14.61
N ASP A 225 7.72 -15.97 13.66
CA ASP A 225 8.18 -14.86 12.83
C ASP A 225 7.55 -14.80 11.43
N LYS A 226 6.56 -15.67 11.16
CA LYS A 226 5.92 -15.82 9.85
C LYS A 226 4.46 -15.38 9.89
N ASP A 227 4.08 -14.60 8.90
CA ASP A 227 2.70 -14.19 8.63
C ASP A 227 2.27 -14.74 7.29
N GLN A 228 1.05 -15.24 7.18
CA GLN A 228 0.52 -15.73 5.91
C GLN A 228 -0.93 -15.37 5.69
N VAL A 229 -1.29 -15.29 4.41
CA VAL A 229 -2.67 -15.31 3.95
C VAL A 229 -2.84 -16.44 2.94
N THR A 230 -3.84 -17.28 3.20
CA THR A 230 -4.27 -18.36 2.32
C THR A 230 -5.55 -17.92 1.62
N LEU A 231 -5.54 -17.93 0.28
CA LEU A 231 -6.59 -17.41 -0.59
C LEU A 231 -7.23 -18.54 -1.41
N GLY A 232 -8.55 -18.63 -1.38
CA GLY A 232 -9.32 -19.61 -2.16
C GLY A 232 -9.76 -19.04 -3.52
N TYR A 233 -9.57 -19.82 -4.57
CA TYR A 233 -10.00 -19.56 -5.95
C TYR A 233 -10.82 -20.75 -6.44
N ASP A 234 -12.12 -20.74 -6.14
CA ASP A 234 -13.03 -21.88 -6.35
C ASP A 234 -12.55 -23.14 -5.60
N THR A 235 -12.04 -24.15 -6.31
CA THR A 235 -11.48 -25.39 -5.72
C THR A 235 -9.97 -25.32 -5.50
N THR A 236 -9.32 -24.25 -5.94
CA THR A 236 -7.88 -24.03 -5.82
C THR A 236 -7.57 -23.17 -4.62
N THR A 237 -6.42 -23.38 -3.98
CA THR A 237 -5.93 -22.53 -2.90
C THR A 237 -4.50 -22.11 -3.21
N CYS A 238 -4.19 -20.85 -2.94
CA CYS A 238 -2.83 -20.31 -3.02
C CYS A 238 -2.50 -19.62 -1.70
N THR A 239 -1.25 -19.66 -1.27
CA THR A 239 -0.79 -19.04 -0.03
C THR A 239 0.39 -18.14 -0.31
N VAL A 240 0.38 -16.93 0.27
CA VAL A 240 1.58 -16.10 0.39
C VAL A 240 1.96 -16.02 1.87
N GLU A 241 3.19 -16.40 2.17
CA GLU A 241 3.82 -16.32 3.48
C GLU A 241 4.92 -15.25 3.42
N VAL A 242 5.09 -14.49 4.50
CA VAL A 242 6.13 -13.48 4.66
C VAL A 242 6.89 -13.73 5.96
N SER A 243 8.22 -13.68 5.90
CA SER A 243 9.12 -13.84 7.04
C SER A 243 10.14 -12.71 7.08
N ILE A 244 10.15 -11.94 8.17
CA ILE A 244 11.17 -10.90 8.41
C ILE A 244 12.38 -11.57 9.06
N GLU A 245 13.42 -11.80 8.26
CA GLU A 245 14.63 -12.51 8.69
C GLU A 245 15.53 -11.62 9.55
N ASN A 246 15.70 -10.36 9.14
CA ASN A 246 16.51 -9.35 9.82
C ASN A 246 16.27 -7.96 9.21
N ALA A 247 17.01 -6.95 9.68
CA ALA A 247 16.91 -5.56 9.21
C ALA A 247 17.30 -5.34 7.74
N GLN A 248 17.91 -6.33 7.09
CA GLN A 248 18.33 -6.24 5.69
C GLN A 248 17.47 -7.10 4.78
N GLN A 249 16.82 -8.15 5.27
CA GLN A 249 16.20 -9.17 4.42
C GLN A 249 14.80 -9.57 4.89
N ILE A 250 13.91 -9.71 3.92
CA ILE A 250 12.57 -10.29 4.09
C ILE A 250 12.32 -11.32 2.98
N LEU A 251 11.69 -12.43 3.35
CA LEU A 251 11.33 -13.52 2.43
C LEU A 251 9.84 -13.52 2.17
N ILE A 252 9.46 -13.72 0.90
CA ILE A 252 8.07 -13.86 0.45
C ILE A 252 7.97 -15.22 -0.25
N THR A 253 7.19 -16.14 0.32
CA THR A 253 7.03 -17.49 -0.23
C THR A 253 5.63 -17.65 -0.77
N PHE A 254 5.54 -17.89 -2.08
CA PHE A 254 4.32 -18.25 -2.78
C PHE A 254 4.17 -19.76 -2.86
N SER A 255 2.99 -20.26 -2.51
CA SER A 255 2.60 -21.67 -2.71
C SER A 255 1.35 -21.74 -3.55
N GLY A 256 1.41 -22.49 -4.66
CA GLY A 256 0.29 -22.69 -5.58
C GLY A 256 -0.30 -24.11 -5.50
N PRO A 257 -1.26 -24.44 -6.38
CA PRO A 257 -1.81 -25.79 -6.48
C PRO A 257 -0.75 -26.82 -6.89
N ALA A 258 -0.87 -28.03 -6.35
CA ALA A 258 0.10 -29.11 -6.60
C ALA A 258 0.12 -29.57 -8.07
N GLU A 259 -1.03 -29.78 -8.73
CA GLU A 259 -1.09 -30.15 -10.15
C GLU A 259 -2.40 -29.73 -10.86
N SER A 260 -2.35 -29.61 -12.21
CA SER A 260 -3.42 -29.37 -13.21
C SER A 260 -3.94 -27.94 -13.44
N THR A 261 -3.83 -27.04 -12.47
CA THR A 261 -4.30 -25.64 -12.63
C THR A 261 -3.10 -24.70 -12.69
N SER A 262 -2.95 -23.96 -13.80
CA SER A 262 -1.92 -22.91 -13.92
C SER A 262 -2.15 -21.85 -12.85
N ALA A 263 -1.11 -21.43 -12.13
CA ALA A 263 -1.19 -20.32 -11.20
C ALA A 263 0.07 -19.45 -11.29
N LEU A 264 -0.11 -18.15 -11.10
CA LEU A 264 0.98 -17.18 -11.04
C LEU A 264 0.96 -16.51 -9.67
N GLY A 265 2.13 -16.39 -9.05
CA GLY A 265 2.38 -15.48 -7.93
C GLY A 265 2.87 -14.15 -8.49
N GLN A 266 2.32 -13.05 -8.00
CA GLN A 266 2.55 -11.73 -8.56
C GLN A 266 2.83 -10.70 -7.45
N LEU A 267 3.90 -9.92 -7.64
CA LEU A 267 4.32 -8.87 -6.73
C LEU A 267 4.41 -7.53 -7.48
N PRO A 268 3.43 -6.65 -7.31
CA PRO A 268 3.56 -5.25 -7.71
C PRO A 268 4.61 -4.57 -6.83
N LEU A 269 5.62 -3.99 -7.47
CA LEU A 269 6.75 -3.29 -6.86
C LEU A 269 6.66 -1.80 -7.14
N LYS A 270 6.91 -0.98 -6.11
CA LYS A 270 7.00 0.46 -6.25
C LYS A 270 8.36 0.84 -6.84
N VAL A 271 8.32 1.31 -8.08
CA VAL A 271 9.47 1.89 -8.78
C VAL A 271 9.22 3.39 -8.93
N ASN A 272 10.25 4.19 -8.67
CA ASN A 272 10.25 5.64 -8.83
C ASN A 272 10.77 5.97 -10.23
N PRO A 273 9.93 6.53 -11.13
CA PRO A 273 10.38 6.94 -12.46
C PRO A 273 11.56 7.90 -12.38
N GLY A 274 12.53 7.74 -13.28
CA GLY A 274 13.79 8.50 -13.28
C GLY A 274 14.92 7.86 -12.47
N THR A 275 14.61 6.89 -11.60
CA THR A 275 15.63 6.02 -10.98
C THR A 275 15.69 4.68 -11.73
N PRO A 276 16.82 4.31 -12.33
CA PRO A 276 16.91 3.08 -13.14
C PRO A 276 16.83 1.81 -12.29
N LEU A 277 16.53 0.69 -12.96
CA LEU A 277 16.74 -0.65 -12.42
C LEU A 277 18.13 -1.14 -12.81
N GLN A 278 18.89 -1.66 -11.86
CA GLN A 278 20.22 -2.26 -12.08
C GLN A 278 20.14 -3.78 -11.95
N SER A 279 20.88 -4.53 -12.77
CA SER A 279 20.92 -5.99 -12.71
C SER A 279 22.26 -6.55 -12.24
N ALA A 280 22.26 -7.84 -11.91
CA ALA A 280 23.48 -8.61 -11.58
C ALA A 280 24.50 -8.63 -12.72
N THR A 281 24.03 -8.54 -13.96
CA THR A 281 24.86 -8.49 -15.16
C THR A 281 25.53 -7.12 -15.37
N GLY A 282 25.24 -6.13 -14.51
CA GLY A 282 25.74 -4.76 -14.63
C GLY A 282 24.97 -3.90 -15.64
N ALA A 283 23.84 -4.41 -16.17
CA ALA A 283 22.97 -3.63 -17.04
C ALA A 283 22.12 -2.64 -16.23
N SER A 284 21.76 -1.53 -16.88
CA SER A 284 20.92 -0.48 -16.30
C SER A 284 19.73 -0.24 -17.22
N TYR A 285 18.53 -0.34 -16.67
CA TYR A 285 17.26 -0.22 -17.39
C TYR A 285 16.53 1.06 -16.98
N PRO A 286 16.24 1.98 -17.92
CA PRO A 286 15.54 3.23 -17.62
C PRO A 286 14.07 3.00 -17.24
N THR A 287 13.53 3.86 -16.39
CA THR A 287 12.16 3.74 -15.83
C THR A 287 11.20 4.85 -16.25
N GLU A 288 11.63 5.75 -17.14
CA GLU A 288 10.91 6.96 -17.56
C GLU A 288 9.96 6.72 -18.77
N GLN A 289 9.26 5.56 -18.81
CA GLN A 289 8.32 5.07 -19.86
C GLN A 289 8.83 3.93 -20.74
N THR A 290 10.07 3.46 -20.59
CA THR A 290 10.55 2.29 -21.34
C THR A 290 9.80 1.04 -20.92
N LYS A 291 9.17 0.35 -21.89
CA LYS A 291 8.58 -0.97 -21.64
C LYS A 291 9.71 -1.98 -21.43
N LEU A 292 9.64 -2.69 -20.31
CA LEU A 292 10.56 -3.74 -19.91
C LEU A 292 9.77 -5.03 -19.70
N ASP A 293 10.30 -6.11 -20.26
CA ASP A 293 9.91 -7.50 -19.98
C ASP A 293 11.24 -8.24 -19.77
N LEU A 294 11.60 -8.40 -18.50
CA LEU A 294 12.92 -8.89 -18.09
C LEU A 294 12.76 -10.23 -17.38
N ASP A 295 13.25 -11.30 -17.97
CA ASP A 295 13.34 -12.59 -17.30
C ASP A 295 14.53 -12.65 -16.32
N ALA A 296 14.43 -13.54 -15.33
CA ALA A 296 15.43 -13.71 -14.28
C ALA A 296 16.84 -14.02 -14.82
N ASP A 297 16.93 -14.80 -15.91
CA ASP A 297 18.20 -15.19 -16.52
C ASP A 297 18.90 -14.00 -17.18
N THR A 298 18.14 -13.15 -17.89
CA THR A 298 18.63 -11.94 -18.56
C THR A 298 19.26 -10.94 -17.57
N VAL A 299 18.67 -10.83 -16.38
CA VAL A 299 19.17 -9.91 -15.33
C VAL A 299 20.19 -10.55 -14.40
N GLY A 300 20.48 -11.85 -14.56
CA GLY A 300 21.41 -12.59 -13.71
C GLY A 300 20.92 -12.82 -12.28
N GLY A 301 19.60 -12.91 -12.09
CA GLY A 301 18.96 -13.35 -10.85
C GLY A 301 18.55 -12.26 -9.86
N TRP A 302 18.91 -10.99 -10.07
CA TRP A 302 18.39 -9.89 -9.24
C TRP A 302 18.26 -8.56 -9.99
N LEU A 303 17.34 -7.73 -9.50
CA LEU A 303 17.18 -6.32 -9.88
C LEU A 303 17.25 -5.42 -8.64
N GLN A 304 17.93 -4.28 -8.76
CA GLN A 304 18.06 -3.28 -7.71
C GLN A 304 17.44 -1.96 -8.17
N HIS A 305 16.72 -1.29 -7.27
CA HIS A 305 16.17 0.03 -7.47
C HIS A 305 16.47 0.89 -6.24
N GLY A 306 17.26 1.96 -6.43
CA GLY A 306 17.72 2.77 -5.30
C GLY A 306 18.42 1.91 -4.24
N ARG A 307 17.85 1.90 -3.03
CA ARG A 307 18.38 1.18 -1.85
C ARG A 307 17.78 -0.21 -1.62
N TRP A 308 16.98 -0.73 -2.54
CA TRP A 308 16.44 -2.09 -2.39
C TRP A 308 16.73 -2.97 -3.59
N ARG A 309 16.84 -4.27 -3.34
CA ARG A 309 17.08 -5.32 -4.33
C ARG A 309 16.03 -6.41 -4.19
N ILE A 310 15.57 -6.93 -5.33
CA ILE A 310 14.74 -8.13 -5.42
C ILE A 310 15.53 -9.23 -6.10
N HIS A 311 15.58 -10.40 -5.46
CA HIS A 311 16.10 -11.63 -6.06
C HIS A 311 14.97 -12.32 -6.79
N MET A 312 15.16 -12.51 -8.09
CA MET A 312 14.18 -13.07 -9.00
C MET A 312 14.32 -14.60 -9.01
N PRO A 313 13.28 -15.35 -8.62
CA PRO A 313 13.30 -16.80 -8.74
C PRO A 313 13.48 -17.24 -10.19
N PRO A 314 13.98 -18.47 -10.45
CA PRO A 314 14.01 -19.04 -11.78
C PRO A 314 12.63 -18.98 -12.46
N GLU A 315 12.61 -18.78 -13.78
CA GLU A 315 11.39 -18.68 -14.60
C GLU A 315 10.47 -17.47 -14.28
N SER A 316 10.85 -16.63 -13.32
CA SER A 316 10.15 -15.37 -13.07
C SER A 316 10.55 -14.29 -14.09
N ARG A 317 9.66 -13.32 -14.25
CA ARG A 317 9.87 -12.14 -15.09
C ARG A 317 9.36 -10.88 -14.42
N LEU A 318 9.91 -9.74 -14.80
CA LEU A 318 9.49 -8.42 -14.34
C LEU A 318 8.96 -7.58 -15.51
N LEU A 319 7.74 -7.08 -15.34
CA LEU A 319 7.04 -6.23 -16.31
C LEU A 319 7.01 -4.79 -15.82
N TRP A 320 7.42 -3.84 -16.66
CA TRP A 320 7.34 -2.40 -16.37
C TRP A 320 7.04 -1.59 -17.64
N PRO A 321 6.34 -0.44 -17.54
CA PRO A 321 5.43 -0.06 -16.47
C PRO A 321 4.07 -0.76 -16.62
N VAL A 322 3.46 -1.18 -15.51
CA VAL A 322 2.05 -1.57 -15.47
C VAL A 322 1.26 -0.41 -14.88
N ALA A 323 0.68 0.42 -15.76
CA ALA A 323 -0.16 1.53 -15.36
C ALA A 323 -1.48 1.01 -14.76
N PRO A 324 -1.87 1.45 -13.56
CA PRO A 324 -3.10 0.98 -12.98
C PRO A 324 -4.32 1.71 -13.53
N PHE A 325 -5.51 1.19 -13.25
CA PHE A 325 -6.76 1.87 -13.57
C PHE A 325 -6.91 3.18 -12.78
N ASN A 326 -7.21 4.28 -13.48
CA ASN A 326 -7.54 5.59 -12.92
C ASN A 326 -8.95 6.01 -13.36
N PRO A 327 -9.92 6.13 -12.43
CA PRO A 327 -11.29 6.46 -12.77
C PRO A 327 -11.48 7.89 -13.28
N TYR A 328 -10.49 8.77 -13.13
CA TYR A 328 -10.55 10.15 -13.62
C TYR A 328 -9.90 10.35 -15.00
N ALA A 329 -9.12 9.37 -15.48
CA ALA A 329 -8.50 9.41 -16.79
C ALA A 329 -9.50 8.99 -17.88
N ALA A 330 -9.40 9.62 -19.07
CA ALA A 330 -10.28 9.33 -20.19
C ALA A 330 -10.03 7.93 -20.78
N ASP A 331 -8.77 7.51 -20.85
CA ASP A 331 -8.32 6.19 -21.27
C ASP A 331 -8.26 5.18 -20.11
N GLY A 332 -8.57 5.62 -18.89
CA GLY A 332 -8.51 4.82 -17.68
C GLY A 332 -7.09 4.53 -17.18
N ALA A 333 -6.04 5.09 -17.77
CA ALA A 333 -4.67 4.84 -17.35
C ALA A 333 -4.22 5.80 -16.23
N GLY A 334 -3.64 5.24 -15.17
CA GLY A 334 -2.94 5.99 -14.13
C GLY A 334 -1.65 6.62 -14.65
N PRO A 335 -1.20 7.71 -14.02
CA PRO A 335 0.07 8.34 -14.36
C PRO A 335 1.24 7.40 -14.05
N LEU A 336 2.41 7.64 -14.66
CA LEU A 336 3.58 6.76 -14.55
C LEU A 336 4.08 6.62 -13.09
N GLU A 337 3.91 7.66 -12.29
CA GLU A 337 4.25 7.71 -10.87
C GLU A 337 3.43 6.72 -10.02
N GLU A 338 2.24 6.33 -10.51
CA GLU A 338 1.37 5.32 -9.92
C GLU A 338 1.56 3.92 -10.54
N ALA A 339 2.41 3.80 -11.58
CA ALA A 339 2.69 2.50 -12.20
C ALA A 339 3.48 1.59 -11.24
N ALA A 340 3.26 0.28 -11.40
CA ALA A 340 4.02 -0.75 -10.70
C ALA A 340 4.93 -1.51 -11.67
N ALA A 341 6.07 -1.98 -11.16
CA ALA A 341 6.81 -3.06 -11.81
C ALA A 341 6.26 -4.37 -11.25
N VAL A 342 5.82 -5.30 -12.09
CA VAL A 342 5.20 -6.53 -11.62
C VAL A 342 6.17 -7.68 -11.82
N LEU A 343 6.67 -8.24 -10.70
CA LEU A 343 7.29 -9.56 -10.73
C LEU A 343 6.19 -10.61 -10.89
N VAL A 344 6.34 -11.49 -11.86
CA VAL A 344 5.45 -12.62 -12.13
C VAL A 344 6.26 -13.90 -12.02
N ALA A 345 5.85 -14.81 -11.13
CA ALA A 345 6.47 -16.11 -10.95
C ALA A 345 5.45 -17.23 -11.22
N PRO A 346 5.75 -18.19 -12.12
CA PRO A 346 4.91 -19.37 -12.28
C PRO A 346 4.93 -20.21 -11.00
N LEU A 347 3.76 -20.72 -10.60
CA LEU A 347 3.63 -21.58 -9.43
C LEU A 347 3.37 -23.02 -9.85
N GLY A 348 4.04 -23.95 -9.19
CA GLY A 348 3.84 -25.40 -9.35
C GLY A 348 3.79 -26.10 -8.01
N ALA A 349 4.18 -27.38 -8.00
CA ALA A 349 4.14 -28.22 -6.80
C ALA A 349 5.07 -27.73 -5.67
N ALA A 350 6.20 -27.11 -6.02
CA ALA A 350 7.13 -26.55 -5.06
C ALA A 350 6.82 -25.06 -4.82
N PRO A 351 6.92 -24.58 -3.57
CA PRO A 351 6.85 -23.16 -3.27
C PRO A 351 7.95 -22.37 -3.98
N VAL A 352 7.64 -21.12 -4.32
CA VAL A 352 8.58 -20.16 -4.92
C VAL A 352 8.86 -19.06 -3.92
N THR A 353 10.13 -18.83 -3.60
CA THR A 353 10.54 -17.82 -2.62
C THR A 353 11.24 -16.66 -3.31
N VAL A 354 10.76 -15.44 -3.06
CA VAL A 354 11.33 -14.17 -3.47
C VAL A 354 12.01 -13.54 -2.25
N THR A 355 13.24 -13.06 -2.42
CA THR A 355 13.95 -12.31 -1.37
C THR A 355 13.98 -10.84 -1.73
N LEU A 356 13.58 -9.99 -0.79
CA LEU A 356 13.83 -8.55 -0.85
C LEU A 356 14.93 -8.19 0.13
N GLU A 357 15.83 -7.33 -0.32
CA GLU A 357 16.98 -6.87 0.47
C GLU A 357 17.09 -5.35 0.47
N ILE A 358 17.48 -4.79 1.60
CA ILE A 358 17.94 -3.41 1.71
C ILE A 358 19.45 -3.40 1.49
N VAL A 359 19.88 -2.59 0.53
CA VAL A 359 21.27 -2.42 0.15
C VAL A 359 21.82 -1.18 0.86
N ALA A 360 22.98 -1.34 1.50
CA ALA A 360 23.67 -0.23 2.13
C ALA A 360 23.98 0.88 1.11
N ALA A 361 23.89 2.14 1.56
CA ALA A 361 24.14 3.33 0.76
C ALA A 361 25.58 3.45 0.26
#